data_AF-A0A835XYK8-F1
#
_entry.id   AF-A0A835XYK8-F1
#
_cell.length_a   1.000
_cell.length_b   1.000
_cell.length_c   1.000
_cell.angle_alpha   90.00
_cell.angle_beta   90.00
_cell.angle_gamma   90.00
#
_symmetry.space_group_name_H-M   'P 1'
#
loop_
_entity.id
_entity.type
_entity.pdbx_description
1 polymer ?
#
loop_
_entity_poly.entity_id
_entity_poly.type
_entity_poly.pdbx_seq_one_letter_code
_entity_poly.pdbx_strand_id
1 'polypeptide(L)'
;MVGNLQLAVQVAGCAQVPEALVAAAVAGQLGSCRWLSADQPLLPLRPALLAAAQAGQGEAVHWCLDNGAEWTEQAVYGAAFEGHLLLMQQLLDCQPGPSPGPGPGPGPPPLSPLAALLVGTTSGRVDPGALLLAAAEGCSLPDLQSLWAAWLPQEPGPEPGPGPVTGPASVPAAGPGPALGGHAPEPAAAGGGLQGSMLSQVLASAAASPTPDWRDKVVWLEGRGAARTGHACRRAAGRPDALARLVWLSGRGYPADDPAVASAAAGADNVEALVWALGAGAEPGRSYGTWAALDGHVGVLRVLLDRGLLASPLEAVEGAAARGQLGVLRWAAEALGEGLVRAPGGVRAAARSGSWETWVWVQERVRAAADEGGPRAGAGEGLSSELWSAASEGGCGAVLESLAEAGCPLPHDGEPYLCAARQGDLATLAVLRRLGCPWGPPPPPPPPLPGPSSPGQPAATPAPGPSGTSEGDGRASLFVRCVAAEAPLPALAWLVAEGCPVAWAAAQRAAGRREGRGGAELRAWLQAAERAHGGGGGFGAV
;
A
#
# COMPACT_ATOMS: atom_id res chain seq x y z
N MET A 1 13.74 -24.20 -20.68
CA MET A 1 13.88 -22.94 -19.92
C MET A 1 14.79 -23.06 -18.70
N VAL A 2 14.79 -24.18 -17.97
CA VAL A 2 15.73 -24.43 -16.85
C VAL A 2 17.20 -24.21 -17.23
N GLY A 3 17.62 -24.58 -18.44
CA GLY A 3 19.00 -24.35 -18.92
C GLY A 3 19.42 -22.87 -18.99
N ASN A 4 18.49 -21.95 -19.29
CA ASN A 4 18.78 -20.50 -19.30
C ASN A 4 18.89 -19.96 -17.87
N LEU A 5 18.09 -20.46 -16.93
CA LEU A 5 18.16 -20.11 -15.51
C LEU A 5 19.46 -20.61 -14.88
N GLN A 6 19.87 -21.85 -15.20
CA GLN A 6 21.14 -22.43 -14.76
C GLN A 6 22.33 -21.61 -15.27
N LEU A 7 22.30 -21.21 -16.55
CA LEU A 7 23.34 -20.37 -17.13
C LEU A 7 23.36 -18.96 -16.48
N ALA A 8 22.19 -18.36 -16.21
CA ALA A 8 22.11 -17.06 -15.57
C ALA A 8 22.66 -17.07 -14.14
N VAL A 9 22.36 -18.10 -13.34
CA VAL A 9 22.91 -18.25 -11.99
C VAL A 9 24.43 -18.49 -12.02
N GLN A 10 24.91 -19.31 -12.96
CA GLN A 10 26.34 -19.59 -13.11
C GLN A 10 27.16 -18.39 -13.59
N VAL A 11 26.61 -17.58 -14.50
CA VAL A 11 27.36 -16.48 -15.14
C VAL A 11 27.20 -15.15 -14.40
N ALA A 12 26.01 -14.86 -13.85
CA ALA A 12 25.71 -13.56 -13.24
C ALA A 12 25.71 -13.58 -11.70
N GLY A 13 25.85 -14.74 -11.05
CA GLY A 13 25.84 -14.85 -9.59
C GLY A 13 24.52 -14.40 -8.94
N CYS A 14 23.42 -14.36 -9.72
CA CYS A 14 22.11 -14.00 -9.20
C CYS A 14 21.72 -15.00 -8.11
N ALA A 15 21.58 -14.53 -6.88
CA ALA A 15 21.03 -15.34 -5.80
C ALA A 15 19.61 -15.79 -6.19
N GLN A 16 19.28 -17.05 -5.94
CA GLN A 16 17.92 -17.56 -6.12
C GLN A 16 17.04 -16.91 -5.07
N VAL A 17 16.27 -15.90 -5.49
CA VAL A 17 15.38 -15.16 -4.60
C VAL A 17 13.96 -15.77 -4.65
N PRO A 18 13.18 -15.71 -3.55
CA PRO A 18 11.80 -16.21 -3.50
C PRO A 18 10.91 -15.73 -4.65
N GLU A 19 11.16 -14.54 -5.18
CA GLU A 19 10.47 -13.92 -6.31
C GLU A 19 10.64 -14.72 -7.61
N ALA A 20 11.78 -15.40 -7.81
CA ALA A 20 12.00 -16.24 -8.99
C ALA A 20 11.07 -17.47 -8.99
N LEU A 21 10.80 -18.03 -7.80
CA LEU A 21 9.85 -19.14 -7.65
C LEU A 21 8.42 -18.66 -7.90
N VAL A 22 8.04 -17.50 -7.37
CA VAL A 22 6.73 -16.89 -7.63
C VAL A 22 6.53 -16.66 -9.12
N ALA A 23 7.51 -16.07 -9.83
CA ALA A 23 7.44 -15.85 -11.26
C ALA A 23 7.33 -17.15 -12.07
N ALA A 24 8.08 -18.19 -11.69
CA ALA A 24 7.98 -19.50 -12.32
C ALA A 24 6.60 -20.15 -12.09
N ALA A 25 6.04 -19.99 -10.89
CA ALA A 25 4.72 -20.50 -10.52
C ALA A 25 3.60 -19.79 -11.30
N VAL A 26 3.67 -18.45 -11.44
CA VAL A 26 2.76 -17.66 -12.30
C VAL A 26 2.83 -18.11 -13.76
N ALA A 27 4.04 -18.41 -14.26
CA ALA A 27 4.25 -18.83 -15.64
C ALA A 27 3.91 -20.33 -15.89
N GLY A 28 3.48 -21.07 -14.88
CA GLY A 28 3.19 -22.51 -14.98
C GLY A 28 4.42 -23.39 -15.24
N GLN A 29 5.63 -22.88 -14.95
CA GLN A 29 6.88 -23.53 -15.30
C GLN A 29 7.32 -24.51 -14.22
N LEU A 30 6.58 -25.61 -14.08
CA LEU A 30 6.79 -26.61 -13.03
C LEU A 30 8.23 -27.13 -12.94
N GLY A 31 8.91 -27.31 -14.08
CA GLY A 31 10.31 -27.71 -14.13
C GLY A 31 11.25 -26.69 -13.47
N SER A 32 10.97 -25.40 -13.63
CA SER A 32 11.71 -24.32 -12.98
C SER A 32 11.38 -24.25 -11.48
N CYS A 33 10.12 -24.43 -11.08
CA CYS A 33 9.71 -24.48 -9.67
C CYS A 33 10.42 -25.62 -8.92
N ARG A 34 10.44 -26.81 -9.51
CA ARG A 34 11.15 -27.99 -8.96
C ARG A 34 12.64 -27.75 -8.81
N TRP A 35 13.27 -27.16 -9.83
CA TRP A 35 14.70 -26.87 -9.79
C TRP A 35 15.05 -25.86 -8.68
N LEU A 36 14.30 -24.76 -8.58
CA LEU A 36 14.48 -23.74 -7.55
C LEU A 36 14.27 -24.30 -6.13
N SER A 37 13.27 -25.17 -5.94
CA SER A 37 12.99 -25.78 -4.64
C SER A 37 13.97 -26.89 -4.25
N ALA A 38 14.56 -27.61 -5.21
CA ALA A 38 15.54 -28.66 -4.95
C ALA A 38 16.85 -28.09 -4.40
N ASP A 39 17.22 -26.88 -4.83
CA ASP A 39 18.42 -26.19 -4.37
C ASP A 39 18.21 -25.47 -3.01
N GLN A 40 16.95 -25.12 -2.68
CA GLN A 40 16.58 -24.48 -1.41
C GLN A 40 15.30 -25.07 -0.79
N PRO A 41 15.39 -26.17 -0.03
CA PRO A 41 14.24 -26.86 0.54
C PRO A 41 13.49 -26.09 1.63
N LEU A 42 13.99 -24.93 2.07
CA LEU A 42 13.36 -24.07 3.08
C LEU A 42 12.65 -22.84 2.49
N LEU A 43 12.55 -22.74 1.15
CA LEU A 43 11.83 -21.62 0.52
C LEU A 43 10.34 -21.64 0.89
N PRO A 44 9.75 -20.48 1.28
CA PRO A 44 8.33 -20.40 1.56
C PRO A 44 7.51 -20.60 0.28
N LEU A 45 6.73 -21.68 0.21
CA LEU A 45 5.92 -22.01 -0.95
C LEU A 45 4.57 -21.28 -1.01
N ARG A 46 4.11 -20.70 0.11
CA ARG A 46 2.80 -20.02 0.18
C ARG A 46 2.64 -18.87 -0.84
N PRO A 47 3.62 -17.96 -1.04
CA PRO A 47 3.53 -16.94 -2.09
C PRO A 47 3.42 -17.53 -3.50
N ALA A 48 4.14 -18.62 -3.78
CA ALA A 48 4.08 -19.31 -5.07
C ALA A 48 2.72 -20.00 -5.29
N LEU A 49 2.14 -20.61 -4.25
CA LEU A 49 0.79 -21.19 -4.28
C LEU A 49 -0.27 -20.13 -4.64
N LEU A 50 -0.24 -18.96 -3.96
CA LEU A 50 -1.19 -17.88 -4.22
C LEU A 50 -1.08 -17.36 -5.65
N ALA A 51 0.15 -17.14 -6.12
CA ALA A 51 0.40 -16.60 -7.45
C ALA A 51 0.05 -17.62 -8.56
N ALA A 52 0.32 -18.90 -8.35
CA ALA A 52 -0.11 -19.98 -9.25
C ALA A 52 -1.63 -20.10 -9.30
N ALA A 53 -2.32 -19.97 -8.17
CA ALA A 53 -3.78 -20.03 -8.11
C ALA A 53 -4.44 -18.86 -8.86
N GLN A 54 -3.94 -17.64 -8.67
CA GLN A 54 -4.37 -16.46 -9.45
C GLN A 54 -4.05 -16.61 -10.95
N ALA A 55 -2.92 -17.20 -11.30
CA ALA A 55 -2.56 -17.41 -12.71
C ALA A 55 -3.22 -18.65 -13.36
N GLY A 56 -4.04 -19.40 -12.62
CA GLY A 56 -4.73 -20.59 -13.14
C GLY A 56 -3.84 -21.81 -13.36
N GLN A 57 -2.66 -21.83 -12.74
CA GLN A 57 -1.63 -22.85 -12.98
C GLN A 57 -1.83 -24.06 -12.06
N GLY A 58 -2.81 -24.92 -12.40
CA GLY A 58 -3.21 -26.05 -11.56
C GLY A 58 -2.08 -27.02 -11.20
N GLU A 59 -1.17 -27.32 -12.14
CA GLU A 59 -0.01 -28.19 -11.86
C GLU A 59 0.96 -27.58 -10.84
N ALA A 60 1.19 -26.27 -10.92
CA ALA A 60 2.05 -25.55 -9.99
C ALA A 60 1.39 -25.44 -8.60
N VAL A 61 0.08 -25.25 -8.55
CA VAL A 61 -0.71 -25.28 -7.30
C VAL A 61 -0.60 -26.63 -6.60
N HIS A 62 -0.86 -27.72 -7.32
CA HIS A 62 -0.79 -29.07 -6.74
C HIS A 62 0.62 -29.40 -6.26
N TRP A 63 1.63 -29.07 -7.07
CA TRP A 63 3.02 -29.22 -6.66
C TRP A 63 3.37 -28.43 -5.39
N CYS A 64 2.89 -27.18 -5.25
CA CYS A 64 3.13 -26.42 -4.02
C CYS A 64 2.52 -27.12 -2.79
N LEU A 65 1.27 -27.58 -2.90
CA LEU A 65 0.57 -28.28 -1.82
C LEU A 65 1.28 -29.60 -1.45
N ASP A 66 1.67 -30.39 -2.44
CA ASP A 66 2.41 -31.65 -2.24
C ASP A 66 3.77 -31.45 -1.57
N ASN A 67 4.37 -30.27 -1.71
CA ASN A 67 5.68 -29.94 -1.15
C ASN A 67 5.57 -29.13 0.16
N GLY A 68 4.41 -29.14 0.81
CA GLY A 68 4.22 -28.59 2.15
C GLY A 68 3.82 -27.12 2.20
N ALA A 69 3.35 -26.53 1.10
CA ALA A 69 2.65 -25.25 1.18
C ALA A 69 1.37 -25.40 2.02
N GLU A 70 1.20 -24.53 3.01
CA GLU A 70 -0.03 -24.47 3.78
C GLU A 70 -1.20 -24.08 2.87
N TRP A 71 -2.26 -24.90 2.88
CA TRP A 71 -3.51 -24.56 2.23
C TRP A 71 -4.07 -23.25 2.81
N THR A 72 -4.63 -22.41 1.95
CA THR A 72 -5.26 -21.15 2.36
C THR A 72 -6.46 -20.81 1.48
N GLU A 73 -7.49 -20.28 2.12
CA GLU A 73 -8.67 -19.67 1.52
C GLU A 73 -8.32 -18.57 0.50
N GLN A 74 -7.20 -17.86 0.69
CA GLN A 74 -6.74 -16.82 -0.24
C GLN A 74 -6.42 -17.38 -1.63
N ALA A 75 -5.95 -18.63 -1.72
CA ALA A 75 -5.70 -19.29 -3.01
C ALA A 75 -7.03 -19.60 -3.72
N VAL A 76 -8.06 -20.00 -2.97
CA VAL A 76 -9.41 -20.25 -3.48
C VAL A 76 -10.01 -18.96 -4.02
N TYR A 77 -9.96 -17.87 -3.24
CA TYR A 77 -10.47 -16.56 -3.68
C TYR A 77 -9.71 -16.03 -4.88
N GLY A 78 -8.38 -16.16 -4.91
CA GLY A 78 -7.56 -15.75 -6.05
C GLY A 78 -7.93 -16.49 -7.33
N ALA A 79 -8.10 -17.81 -7.27
CA ALA A 79 -8.55 -18.60 -8.41
C ALA A 79 -9.97 -18.21 -8.87
N ALA A 80 -10.91 -17.96 -7.94
CA ALA A 80 -12.26 -17.49 -8.30
C ALA A 80 -12.24 -16.08 -8.93
N PHE A 81 -11.46 -15.16 -8.36
CA PHE A 81 -11.34 -13.78 -8.80
C PHE A 81 -10.78 -13.65 -10.22
N GLU A 82 -9.88 -14.56 -10.60
CA GLU A 82 -9.31 -14.64 -11.94
C GLU A 82 -10.10 -15.59 -12.87
N GLY A 83 -11.22 -16.13 -12.39
CA GLY A 83 -12.15 -16.93 -13.20
C GLY A 83 -11.76 -18.39 -13.41
N HIS A 84 -10.80 -18.92 -12.65
CA HIS A 84 -10.34 -20.30 -12.72
C HIS A 84 -11.24 -21.26 -11.94
N LEU A 85 -12.49 -21.44 -12.37
CA LEU A 85 -13.51 -22.24 -11.67
C LEU A 85 -13.02 -23.65 -11.30
N LEU A 86 -12.48 -24.40 -12.27
CA LEU A 86 -12.06 -25.78 -12.04
C LEU A 86 -10.95 -25.88 -11.00
N LEU A 87 -9.97 -24.97 -11.07
CA LEU A 87 -8.88 -24.90 -10.10
C LEU A 87 -9.40 -24.48 -8.71
N MET A 88 -10.35 -23.55 -8.66
CA MET A 88 -11.00 -23.15 -7.42
C MET A 88 -11.78 -24.31 -6.79
N GLN A 89 -12.52 -25.10 -7.57
CA GLN A 89 -13.20 -26.31 -7.09
C GLN A 89 -12.21 -27.35 -6.56
N GLN A 90 -11.11 -27.59 -7.30
CA GLN A 90 -10.04 -28.47 -6.85
C GLN A 90 -9.43 -28.01 -5.52
N LEU A 91 -9.20 -26.70 -5.35
CA LEU A 91 -8.69 -26.13 -4.10
C LEU A 91 -9.69 -26.26 -2.95
N LEU A 92 -11.00 -26.17 -3.21
CA LEU A 92 -12.05 -26.44 -2.23
C LEU A 92 -12.05 -27.91 -1.79
N ASP A 93 -11.88 -28.84 -2.72
CA ASP A 93 -11.79 -30.29 -2.43
C ASP A 93 -10.56 -30.63 -1.59
N CYS A 94 -9.47 -29.86 -1.74
CA CYS A 94 -8.25 -29.98 -0.94
C CYS A 94 -8.33 -29.32 0.45
N GLN A 95 -9.47 -28.73 0.83
CA GLN A 95 -9.60 -28.04 2.12
C GLN A 95 -9.35 -29.02 3.30
N PRO A 96 -8.42 -28.70 4.23
CA PRO A 96 -8.20 -29.52 5.40
C PRO A 96 -9.44 -29.55 6.31
N GLY A 97 -9.76 -30.73 6.86
CA GLY A 97 -10.86 -30.90 7.80
C GLY A 97 -10.67 -30.10 9.11
N PRO A 98 -11.74 -29.85 9.88
CA PRO A 98 -11.62 -29.11 11.14
C PRO A 98 -10.66 -29.83 12.09
N SER A 99 -9.68 -29.11 12.64
CA SER A 99 -8.78 -29.67 13.64
C SER A 99 -9.59 -30.15 14.86
N PRO A 100 -9.26 -31.30 15.46
CA PRO A 100 -9.95 -31.79 16.66
C PRO A 100 -9.60 -30.88 17.85
N GLY A 101 -10.44 -29.87 18.11
CA GLY A 101 -10.47 -29.16 19.38
C GLY A 101 -11.07 -30.03 20.49
N PRO A 102 -10.84 -29.70 21.78
CA PRO A 102 -11.48 -30.42 22.88
C PRO A 102 -13.00 -30.30 22.76
N GLY A 103 -13.72 -31.41 22.95
CA GLY A 103 -15.07 -31.68 22.46
C GLY A 103 -16.17 -30.63 22.77
N PRO A 104 -17.28 -30.66 22.02
CA PRO A 104 -18.30 -29.62 22.08
C PRO A 104 -19.13 -29.73 23.36
N GLY A 105 -19.13 -28.67 24.17
CA GLY A 105 -20.26 -28.39 25.07
C GLY A 105 -21.51 -28.06 24.25
N PRO A 106 -22.72 -28.07 24.86
CA PRO A 106 -23.96 -27.75 24.15
C PRO A 106 -23.95 -26.27 23.78
N GLY A 107 -23.47 -25.97 22.56
CA GLY A 107 -23.56 -24.66 21.95
C GLY A 107 -25.00 -24.33 21.53
N PRO A 108 -25.29 -23.05 21.25
CA PRO A 108 -26.59 -22.64 20.73
C PRO A 108 -26.94 -23.40 19.43
N PRO A 109 -28.24 -23.49 19.06
CA PRO A 109 -28.68 -24.19 17.85
C PRO A 109 -27.93 -23.68 16.61
N PRO A 110 -27.71 -24.53 15.59
CA PRO A 110 -26.98 -24.14 14.40
C PRO A 110 -27.66 -22.94 13.74
N LEU A 111 -26.87 -21.86 13.56
CA LEU A 111 -27.27 -20.71 12.75
C LEU A 111 -27.62 -21.20 11.34
N SER A 112 -28.56 -20.52 10.67
CA SER A 112 -28.73 -20.74 9.23
C SER A 112 -27.38 -20.49 8.52
N PRO A 113 -27.06 -21.19 7.41
CA PRO A 113 -25.79 -20.99 6.69
C PRO A 113 -25.55 -19.51 6.32
N LEU A 114 -26.63 -18.78 6.08
CA LEU A 114 -26.66 -17.33 5.84
C LEU A 114 -26.32 -16.50 7.09
N ALA A 115 -26.79 -16.90 8.26
CA ALA A 115 -26.40 -16.27 9.53
C ALA A 115 -24.96 -16.65 9.94
N ALA A 116 -24.48 -17.84 9.58
CA ALA A 116 -23.08 -18.23 9.76
C ALA A 116 -22.12 -17.43 8.83
N LEU A 117 -22.55 -17.15 7.60
CA LEU A 117 -21.91 -16.23 6.63
C LEU A 117 -21.73 -14.81 7.21
N LEU A 118 -22.73 -14.33 7.96
CA LEU A 118 -22.78 -12.95 8.46
C LEU A 118 -22.01 -12.72 9.77
N VAL A 119 -21.78 -13.77 10.55
CA VAL A 119 -21.15 -13.68 11.89
C VAL A 119 -19.64 -13.94 11.84
N GLY A 120 -19.08 -14.38 10.70
CA GLY A 120 -17.62 -14.46 10.48
C GLY A 120 -16.89 -15.44 11.41
N THR A 121 -17.50 -16.58 11.74
CA THR A 121 -16.96 -17.53 12.74
C THR A 121 -16.16 -18.70 12.16
N THR A 122 -15.67 -18.62 10.93
CA THR A 122 -14.97 -19.75 10.29
C THR A 122 -13.46 -19.57 10.26
N SER A 123 -12.81 -19.69 11.42
CA SER A 123 -11.35 -19.88 11.43
C SER A 123 -11.00 -21.18 10.72
N GLY A 124 -10.31 -21.07 9.57
CA GLY A 124 -9.80 -22.21 8.79
C GLY A 124 -10.76 -22.78 7.72
N ARG A 125 -11.82 -22.07 7.32
CA ARG A 125 -12.65 -22.45 6.16
C ARG A 125 -12.89 -21.26 5.24
N VAL A 126 -13.17 -21.55 3.98
CA VAL A 126 -13.58 -20.56 2.97
C VAL A 126 -14.83 -19.82 3.46
N ASP A 127 -14.76 -18.50 3.53
CA ASP A 127 -15.90 -17.60 3.72
C ASP A 127 -16.71 -17.57 2.40
N PRO A 128 -17.95 -18.06 2.42
CA PRO A 128 -18.79 -18.07 1.22
C PRO A 128 -19.05 -16.65 0.69
N GLY A 129 -19.05 -15.63 1.56
CA GLY A 129 -19.27 -14.26 1.15
C GLY A 129 -18.13 -13.74 0.28
N ALA A 130 -16.89 -13.85 0.77
CA ALA A 130 -15.68 -13.54 0.02
C ALA A 130 -15.57 -14.35 -1.29
N LEU A 131 -15.95 -15.64 -1.27
CA LEU A 131 -15.94 -16.48 -2.47
C LEU A 131 -16.95 -15.99 -3.52
N LEU A 132 -18.17 -15.63 -3.12
CA LEU A 132 -19.19 -15.09 -4.02
C LEU A 132 -18.78 -13.73 -4.60
N LEU A 133 -18.11 -12.87 -3.82
CA LEU A 133 -17.56 -11.61 -4.32
C LEU A 133 -16.49 -11.86 -5.40
N ALA A 134 -15.56 -12.78 -5.13
CA ALA A 134 -14.51 -13.16 -6.07
C ALA A 134 -15.10 -13.78 -7.35
N ALA A 135 -16.04 -14.72 -7.21
CA ALA A 135 -16.69 -15.38 -8.35
C ALA A 135 -17.55 -14.42 -9.18
N ALA A 136 -18.23 -13.44 -8.56
CA ALA A 136 -19.00 -12.45 -9.29
C ALA A 136 -18.11 -11.56 -10.18
N GLU A 137 -16.89 -11.29 -9.72
CA GLU A 137 -15.90 -10.56 -10.49
C GLU A 137 -15.24 -11.43 -11.56
N GLY A 138 -14.73 -12.62 -11.23
CA GLY A 138 -13.90 -13.41 -12.14
C GLY A 138 -14.61 -14.48 -12.97
N CYS A 139 -15.56 -15.21 -12.39
CA CYS A 139 -16.19 -16.38 -13.03
C CYS A 139 -17.35 -15.99 -13.94
N SER A 140 -17.76 -16.84 -14.87
CA SER A 140 -18.95 -16.58 -15.71
C SER A 140 -20.26 -16.60 -14.88
N LEU A 141 -21.35 -16.07 -15.43
CA LEU A 141 -22.67 -16.11 -14.81
C LEU A 141 -23.15 -17.55 -14.51
N PRO A 142 -23.04 -18.54 -15.41
CA PRO A 142 -23.37 -19.92 -15.09
C PRO A 142 -22.57 -20.48 -13.90
N ASP A 143 -21.30 -20.11 -13.79
CA ASP A 143 -20.42 -20.57 -12.70
C ASP A 143 -20.82 -19.92 -11.37
N LEU A 144 -21.07 -18.60 -11.40
CA LEU A 144 -21.60 -17.85 -10.26
C LEU A 144 -22.95 -18.42 -9.81
N GLN A 145 -23.84 -18.76 -10.74
CA GLN A 145 -25.13 -19.39 -10.45
C GLN A 145 -24.97 -20.76 -9.78
N SER A 146 -24.03 -21.56 -10.27
CA SER A 146 -23.73 -22.88 -9.73
C SER A 146 -23.19 -22.79 -8.30
N LEU A 147 -22.25 -21.87 -8.06
CA LEU A 147 -21.74 -21.59 -6.71
C LEU A 147 -22.83 -21.04 -5.80
N TRP A 148 -23.65 -20.13 -6.29
CA TRP A 148 -24.77 -19.60 -5.53
C TRP A 148 -25.72 -20.71 -5.08
N ALA A 149 -26.10 -21.62 -5.98
CA ALA A 149 -27.00 -22.73 -5.69
C ALA A 149 -26.40 -23.74 -4.69
N ALA A 150 -25.10 -23.98 -4.77
CA ALA A 150 -24.42 -24.92 -3.88
C ALA A 150 -24.21 -24.36 -2.46
N TRP A 151 -24.14 -23.05 -2.28
CA TRP A 151 -23.70 -22.43 -1.01
C TRP A 151 -24.80 -21.65 -0.27
N LEU A 152 -25.93 -21.35 -0.92
CA LEU A 152 -27.11 -20.76 -0.29
C LEU A 152 -28.28 -21.75 -0.39
N PRO A 153 -28.78 -22.30 0.74
CA PRO A 153 -30.03 -23.06 0.72
C PRO A 153 -31.12 -22.18 0.13
N GLN A 154 -31.90 -22.71 -0.80
CA GLN A 154 -33.14 -22.05 -1.21
C GLN A 154 -34.04 -21.95 0.03
N GLU A 155 -34.51 -20.76 0.38
CA GLU A 155 -35.66 -20.65 1.27
C GLU A 155 -36.81 -21.46 0.62
N PRO A 156 -37.44 -22.40 1.33
CA PRO A 156 -38.59 -23.10 0.78
C PRO A 156 -39.62 -22.06 0.38
N GLY A 157 -40.04 -22.07 -0.89
CA GLY A 157 -41.10 -21.21 -1.37
C GLY A 157 -42.36 -21.40 -0.51
N PRO A 158 -43.27 -20.41 -0.45
CA PRO A 158 -44.47 -20.52 0.36
C PRO A 158 -45.21 -21.81 -0.01
N GLU A 159 -45.29 -22.75 0.94
CA GLU A 159 -46.05 -23.99 0.83
C GLU A 159 -47.44 -23.66 0.25
N PRO A 160 -47.94 -24.40 -0.75
CA PRO A 160 -49.30 -24.22 -1.21
C PRO A 160 -50.22 -24.52 -0.02
N GLY A 161 -50.85 -23.47 0.51
CA GLY A 161 -51.79 -23.60 1.63
C GLY A 161 -52.83 -24.68 1.35
N PRO A 162 -53.35 -25.36 2.38
CA PRO A 162 -54.29 -26.46 2.18
C PRO A 162 -55.50 -25.95 1.38
N GLY A 163 -55.83 -26.69 0.32
CA GLY A 163 -56.93 -26.38 -0.60
C GLY A 163 -58.29 -26.25 0.10
N PRO A 164 -59.31 -25.76 -0.64
CA PRO A 164 -60.51 -25.18 -0.06
C PRO A 164 -61.39 -26.26 0.58
N VAL A 165 -61.63 -26.14 1.89
CA VAL A 165 -62.74 -26.83 2.56
C VAL A 165 -64.02 -26.04 2.33
N THR A 166 -64.90 -26.65 1.55
CA THR A 166 -66.22 -26.15 1.15
C THR A 166 -67.24 -26.23 2.29
N GLY A 167 -67.61 -25.07 2.86
CA GLY A 167 -68.95 -24.69 3.37
C GLY A 167 -69.67 -25.55 4.44
N PRO A 168 -70.86 -25.12 4.94
CA PRO A 168 -71.72 -24.05 4.40
C PRO A 168 -72.16 -22.95 5.40
N ALA A 169 -72.27 -21.74 4.83
CA ALA A 169 -73.26 -20.67 5.00
C ALA A 169 -73.98 -20.40 6.34
N SER A 170 -73.91 -19.14 6.79
CA SER A 170 -74.99 -18.40 7.47
C SER A 170 -74.83 -16.87 7.32
N VAL A 171 -75.68 -16.30 6.46
CA VAL A 171 -76.31 -14.96 6.24
C VAL A 171 -76.01 -13.76 7.21
N PRO A 172 -76.15 -12.48 6.76
CA PRO A 172 -75.43 -11.30 7.23
C PRO A 172 -76.25 -10.36 8.15
N ALA A 173 -75.59 -9.36 8.76
CA ALA A 173 -76.24 -8.19 9.31
C ALA A 173 -75.41 -6.91 9.08
N ALA A 174 -76.12 -5.85 8.69
CA ALA A 174 -75.61 -4.55 8.26
C ALA A 174 -75.45 -3.55 9.43
N GLY A 175 -74.60 -2.53 9.24
CA GLY A 175 -74.61 -1.31 10.05
C GLY A 175 -73.30 -0.48 9.96
N PRO A 176 -73.34 0.82 9.57
CA PRO A 176 -72.15 1.64 9.31
C PRO A 176 -71.74 2.53 10.49
N GLY A 177 -70.46 2.92 10.57
CA GLY A 177 -69.98 3.98 11.47
C GLY A 177 -68.45 4.03 11.62
N PRO A 178 -67.84 5.20 11.89
CA PRO A 178 -66.64 5.64 11.18
C PRO A 178 -65.31 5.61 11.98
N ALA A 179 -64.23 5.58 11.21
CA ALA A 179 -62.85 6.02 11.45
C ALA A 179 -62.42 6.39 12.88
N LEU A 180 -61.48 5.62 13.45
CA LEU A 180 -60.40 6.13 14.30
C LEU A 180 -59.14 5.22 14.17
N GLY A 181 -58.00 5.88 13.96
CA GLY A 181 -56.60 5.45 14.08
C GLY A 181 -56.26 3.96 14.19
N GLY A 182 -55.56 3.45 13.17
CA GLY A 182 -54.78 2.21 13.25
C GLY A 182 -53.47 2.40 12.49
N HIS A 183 -52.37 2.48 13.24
CA HIS A 183 -51.02 2.35 12.69
C HIS A 183 -50.94 1.10 11.82
N ALA A 184 -50.52 1.26 10.56
CA ALA A 184 -50.08 0.15 9.74
C ALA A 184 -48.96 -0.58 10.49
N PRO A 185 -48.95 -1.93 10.53
CA PRO A 185 -47.83 -2.64 11.12
C PRO A 185 -46.60 -2.38 10.27
N GLU A 186 -45.55 -1.84 10.90
CA GLU A 186 -44.21 -1.87 10.32
C GLU A 186 -43.88 -3.32 9.92
N PRO A 187 -43.39 -3.58 8.69
CA PRO A 187 -42.84 -4.88 8.39
C PRO A 187 -41.57 -5.04 9.22
N ALA A 188 -41.53 -6.11 10.02
CA ALA A 188 -40.44 -6.47 10.91
C ALA A 188 -39.06 -6.37 10.22
N ALA A 189 -38.42 -5.23 10.42
CA ALA A 189 -37.05 -4.95 10.02
C ALA A 189 -36.11 -5.49 11.10
N ALA A 190 -35.64 -6.72 10.94
CA ALA A 190 -34.51 -7.21 11.74
C ALA A 190 -33.67 -8.33 11.08
N GLY A 191 -34.14 -8.98 10.00
CA GLY A 191 -33.37 -10.03 9.30
C GLY A 191 -32.88 -9.68 7.88
N GLY A 192 -33.55 -8.77 7.16
CA GLY A 192 -33.29 -8.52 5.73
C GLY A 192 -32.16 -7.54 5.41
N GLY A 193 -31.73 -6.70 6.36
CA GLY A 193 -30.77 -5.62 6.10
C GLY A 193 -29.35 -6.11 5.77
N LEU A 194 -28.88 -7.15 6.46
CA LEU A 194 -27.55 -7.71 6.26
C LEU A 194 -27.45 -8.52 4.95
N GLN A 195 -28.50 -9.27 4.61
CA GLN A 195 -28.57 -10.02 3.36
C GLN A 195 -28.67 -9.10 2.13
N GLY A 196 -29.46 -8.03 2.20
CA GLY A 196 -29.53 -7.00 1.16
C GLY A 196 -28.20 -6.26 0.97
N SER A 197 -27.45 -6.00 2.05
CA SER A 197 -26.11 -5.40 1.98
C SER A 197 -25.10 -6.31 1.26
N MET A 198 -25.07 -7.60 1.60
CA MET A 198 -24.16 -8.57 0.95
C MET A 198 -24.47 -8.73 -0.54
N LEU A 199 -25.75 -8.90 -0.90
CA LEU A 199 -26.19 -8.98 -2.31
C LEU A 199 -25.76 -7.75 -3.12
N SER A 200 -25.82 -6.57 -2.52
CA SER A 200 -25.41 -5.32 -3.17
C SER A 200 -23.90 -5.25 -3.39
N GLN A 201 -23.08 -5.84 -2.51
CA GLN A 201 -21.63 -5.96 -2.71
C GLN A 201 -21.29 -6.94 -3.84
N VAL A 202 -21.93 -8.11 -3.87
CA VAL A 202 -21.76 -9.10 -4.96
C VAL A 202 -22.16 -8.49 -6.31
N LEU A 203 -23.23 -7.70 -6.34
CA LEU A 203 -23.64 -6.95 -7.53
C LEU A 203 -22.60 -5.92 -7.94
N ALA A 204 -22.02 -5.18 -7.00
CA ALA A 204 -20.98 -4.21 -7.32
C ALA A 204 -19.71 -4.88 -7.87
N SER A 205 -19.35 -6.07 -7.38
CA SER A 205 -18.28 -6.90 -7.98
C SER A 205 -18.65 -7.36 -9.39
N ALA A 206 -19.88 -7.82 -9.62
CA ALA A 206 -20.37 -8.18 -10.95
C ALA A 206 -20.32 -7.00 -11.93
N ALA A 207 -20.68 -5.78 -11.49
CA ALA A 207 -20.63 -4.57 -12.31
C ALA A 207 -19.20 -4.19 -12.74
N ALA A 208 -18.16 -4.60 -11.99
CA ALA A 208 -16.75 -4.45 -12.34
C ALA A 208 -16.15 -5.66 -13.07
N SER A 209 -16.92 -6.72 -13.28
CA SER A 209 -16.39 -7.96 -13.85
C SER A 209 -15.81 -7.74 -15.27
N PRO A 210 -14.60 -8.24 -15.57
CA PRO A 210 -14.02 -8.22 -16.91
C PRO A 210 -14.73 -9.12 -17.91
N THR A 211 -15.50 -10.10 -17.44
CA THR A 211 -16.23 -11.05 -18.30
C THR A 211 -17.31 -10.34 -19.14
N PRO A 212 -17.59 -10.81 -20.38
CA PRO A 212 -18.54 -10.15 -21.28
C PRO A 212 -20.00 -10.19 -20.79
N ASP A 213 -20.34 -11.13 -19.92
CA ASP A 213 -21.68 -11.37 -19.34
C ASP A 213 -21.93 -10.58 -18.04
N TRP A 214 -21.07 -9.60 -17.70
CA TRP A 214 -21.22 -8.77 -16.50
C TRP A 214 -22.61 -8.12 -16.38
N ARG A 215 -23.24 -7.73 -17.50
CA ARG A 215 -24.60 -7.18 -17.53
C ARG A 215 -25.63 -8.20 -17.08
N ASP A 216 -25.49 -9.44 -17.56
CA ASP A 216 -26.39 -10.54 -17.22
C ASP A 216 -26.26 -10.91 -15.74
N LYS A 217 -25.03 -10.87 -15.17
CA LYS A 217 -24.81 -11.00 -13.72
C LYS A 217 -25.52 -9.92 -12.92
N VAL A 218 -25.41 -8.66 -13.34
CA VAL A 218 -26.11 -7.55 -12.66
C VAL A 218 -27.62 -7.76 -12.70
N VAL A 219 -28.20 -8.06 -13.86
CA VAL A 219 -29.66 -8.31 -13.99
C VAL A 219 -30.10 -9.51 -13.14
N TRP A 220 -29.30 -10.58 -13.11
CA TRP A 220 -29.58 -11.77 -12.33
C TRP A 220 -29.56 -11.51 -10.81
N LEU A 221 -28.65 -10.65 -10.33
CA LEU A 221 -28.56 -10.23 -8.93
C LEU A 221 -29.67 -9.23 -8.55
N GLU A 222 -30.06 -8.32 -9.46
CA GLU A 222 -31.22 -7.46 -9.25
C GLU A 222 -32.50 -8.28 -9.04
N GLY A 223 -32.70 -9.34 -9.82
CA GLY A 223 -33.84 -10.26 -9.67
C GLY A 223 -33.88 -11.01 -8.32
N ARG A 224 -32.80 -10.95 -7.54
CA ARG A 224 -32.68 -11.53 -6.19
C ARG A 224 -32.85 -10.48 -5.08
N GLY A 225 -33.19 -9.23 -5.43
CA GLY A 225 -33.38 -8.15 -4.49
C GLY A 225 -32.10 -7.41 -4.12
N ALA A 226 -31.01 -7.53 -4.90
CA ALA A 226 -29.83 -6.68 -4.73
C ALA A 226 -30.21 -5.21 -4.97
N ALA A 227 -29.85 -4.32 -4.03
CA ALA A 227 -30.17 -2.91 -4.14
C ALA A 227 -29.28 -2.22 -5.18
N ARG A 228 -29.86 -1.22 -5.87
CA ARG A 228 -29.11 -0.36 -6.79
C ARG A 228 -28.37 0.70 -6.00
N THR A 229 -27.06 0.51 -5.82
CA THR A 229 -26.22 1.36 -4.98
C THR A 229 -25.12 2.05 -5.79
N GLY A 230 -24.63 3.19 -5.26
CA GLY A 230 -23.51 3.93 -5.87
C GLY A 230 -22.22 3.12 -5.89
N HIS A 231 -22.11 2.11 -5.02
CA HIS A 231 -20.99 1.18 -5.00
C HIS A 231 -20.79 0.46 -6.34
N ALA A 232 -21.87 0.09 -7.03
CA ALA A 232 -21.78 -0.56 -8.34
C ALA A 232 -21.20 0.41 -9.40
N CYS A 233 -21.66 1.66 -9.42
CA CYS A 233 -21.10 2.71 -10.27
C CYS A 233 -19.63 2.96 -9.94
N ARG A 234 -19.26 3.04 -8.65
CA ARG A 234 -17.87 3.22 -8.19
C ARG A 234 -16.95 2.12 -8.71
N ARG A 235 -17.37 0.86 -8.59
CA ARG A 235 -16.59 -0.30 -9.04
C ARG A 235 -16.47 -0.31 -10.57
N ALA A 236 -17.54 -0.01 -11.28
CA ALA A 236 -17.54 0.10 -12.74
C ALA A 236 -16.67 1.26 -13.26
N ALA A 237 -16.58 2.37 -12.53
CA ALA A 237 -15.81 3.56 -12.92
C ALA A 237 -14.29 3.32 -13.01
N GLY A 238 -13.77 2.31 -12.31
CA GLY A 238 -12.37 1.90 -12.40
C GLY A 238 -12.04 0.96 -13.56
N ARG A 239 -13.00 0.62 -14.43
CA ARG A 239 -12.80 -0.32 -15.54
C ARG A 239 -12.37 0.41 -16.83
N PRO A 240 -11.60 -0.22 -17.73
CA PRO A 240 -11.21 0.41 -18.99
C PRO A 240 -12.40 0.87 -19.87
N ASP A 241 -13.54 0.17 -19.78
CA ASP A 241 -14.80 0.49 -20.48
C ASP A 241 -15.80 1.26 -19.58
N ALA A 242 -15.30 1.96 -18.56
CA ALA A 242 -16.11 2.59 -17.51
C ALA A 242 -17.28 3.42 -18.02
N LEU A 243 -17.09 4.26 -19.05
CA LEU A 243 -18.17 5.10 -19.59
C LEU A 243 -19.38 4.27 -20.03
N ALA A 244 -19.14 3.20 -20.80
CA ALA A 244 -20.21 2.33 -21.30
C ALA A 244 -20.94 1.60 -20.15
N ARG A 245 -20.21 1.24 -19.09
CA ARG A 245 -20.80 0.62 -17.90
C ARG A 245 -21.65 1.61 -17.11
N LEU A 246 -21.13 2.81 -16.88
CA LEU A 246 -21.80 3.88 -16.13
C LEU A 246 -23.08 4.35 -16.83
N VAL A 247 -23.04 4.55 -18.16
CA VAL A 247 -24.24 4.88 -18.95
C VAL A 247 -25.30 3.78 -18.83
N TRP A 248 -24.89 2.51 -18.93
CA TRP A 248 -25.81 1.38 -18.81
C TRP A 248 -26.41 1.27 -17.40
N LEU A 249 -25.60 1.40 -16.35
CA LEU A 249 -26.07 1.38 -14.95
C LEU A 249 -27.00 2.56 -14.64
N SER A 250 -26.64 3.76 -15.08
CA SER A 250 -27.47 4.97 -14.91
C SER A 250 -28.83 4.81 -15.59
N GLY A 251 -28.88 4.24 -16.80
CA GLY A 251 -30.14 3.91 -17.50
C GLY A 251 -31.05 2.95 -16.74
N ARG A 252 -30.53 2.22 -15.74
CA ARG A 252 -31.29 1.34 -14.84
C ARG A 252 -31.62 1.98 -13.48
N GLY A 253 -31.23 3.24 -13.27
CA GLY A 253 -31.49 3.97 -12.04
C GLY A 253 -30.49 3.70 -10.92
N TYR A 254 -29.25 3.30 -11.25
CA TYR A 254 -28.17 3.29 -10.27
C TYR A 254 -27.71 4.74 -9.98
N PRO A 255 -27.51 5.11 -8.70
CA PRO A 255 -27.04 6.44 -8.34
C PRO A 255 -25.60 6.61 -8.80
N ALA A 256 -25.36 7.67 -9.56
CA ALA A 256 -24.07 7.98 -10.18
C ALA A 256 -23.44 9.28 -9.63
N ASP A 257 -24.17 9.96 -8.75
CA ASP A 257 -23.83 11.21 -8.06
C ASP A 257 -22.95 10.98 -6.80
N ASP A 258 -22.65 9.72 -6.46
CA ASP A 258 -21.73 9.38 -5.39
C ASP A 258 -20.30 9.88 -5.71
N PRO A 259 -19.70 10.75 -4.88
CA PRO A 259 -18.32 11.23 -4.99
C PRO A 259 -17.28 10.14 -5.29
N ALA A 260 -17.51 8.93 -4.77
CA ALA A 260 -16.62 7.80 -4.93
C ALA A 260 -16.57 7.29 -6.39
N VAL A 261 -17.56 7.62 -7.23
CA VAL A 261 -17.59 7.29 -8.67
C VAL A 261 -16.57 8.12 -9.44
N ALA A 262 -16.60 9.45 -9.28
CA ALA A 262 -15.64 10.35 -9.92
C ALA A 262 -14.21 10.06 -9.42
N SER A 263 -14.09 9.82 -8.12
CA SER A 263 -12.88 9.36 -7.44
C SER A 263 -12.28 8.08 -8.07
N ALA A 264 -13.09 7.05 -8.29
CA ALA A 264 -12.62 5.81 -8.92
C ALA A 264 -12.25 5.99 -10.40
N ALA A 265 -12.97 6.83 -11.14
CA ALA A 265 -12.61 7.15 -12.53
C ALA A 265 -11.28 7.92 -12.59
N ALA A 266 -11.07 8.88 -11.71
CA ALA A 266 -9.84 9.67 -11.63
C ALA A 266 -8.62 8.80 -11.30
N GLY A 267 -8.72 7.88 -10.32
CA GLY A 267 -7.64 6.98 -9.95
C GLY A 267 -7.33 5.89 -10.99
N ALA A 268 -8.21 5.68 -11.98
CA ALA A 268 -8.00 4.75 -13.08
C ALA A 268 -7.58 5.43 -14.39
N ASP A 269 -7.29 6.75 -14.36
CA ASP A 269 -7.03 7.60 -15.53
C ASP A 269 -8.16 7.56 -16.59
N ASN A 270 -9.39 7.29 -16.16
CA ASN A 270 -10.56 7.20 -17.03
C ASN A 270 -11.20 8.58 -17.22
N VAL A 271 -10.56 9.44 -18.01
CA VAL A 271 -10.97 10.84 -18.23
C VAL A 271 -12.44 10.95 -18.69
N GLU A 272 -12.88 10.11 -19.62
CA GLU A 272 -14.26 10.13 -20.12
C GLU A 272 -15.29 9.79 -19.04
N ALA A 273 -15.00 8.77 -18.23
CA ALA A 273 -15.85 8.37 -17.12
C ALA A 273 -15.88 9.43 -16.02
N LEU A 274 -14.76 10.10 -15.76
CA LEU A 274 -14.69 11.22 -14.83
C LEU A 274 -15.55 12.40 -15.30
N VAL A 275 -15.43 12.81 -16.57
CA VAL A 275 -16.24 13.90 -17.14
C VAL A 275 -17.73 13.57 -17.05
N TRP A 276 -18.10 12.33 -17.35
CA TRP A 276 -19.47 11.84 -17.22
C TRP A 276 -19.96 11.87 -15.76
N ALA A 277 -19.17 11.36 -14.81
CA ALA A 277 -19.53 11.31 -13.39
C ALA A 277 -19.71 12.72 -12.81
N LEU A 278 -18.83 13.66 -13.16
CA LEU A 278 -18.96 15.07 -12.81
C LEU A 278 -20.26 15.67 -13.38
N GLY A 279 -20.63 15.30 -14.62
CA GLY A 279 -21.90 15.70 -15.23
C GLY A 279 -23.14 15.12 -14.52
N ALA A 280 -22.98 13.98 -13.86
CA ALA A 280 -24.01 13.37 -13.01
C ALA A 280 -24.06 13.96 -11.59
N GLY A 281 -23.16 14.90 -11.25
CA GLY A 281 -23.09 15.54 -9.93
C GLY A 281 -22.13 14.89 -8.93
N ALA A 282 -21.39 13.85 -9.33
CA ALA A 282 -20.37 13.25 -8.46
C ALA A 282 -19.12 14.10 -8.46
N GLU A 283 -18.86 14.82 -7.36
CA GLU A 283 -17.62 15.55 -7.18
C GLU A 283 -16.57 14.70 -6.47
N PRO A 284 -15.33 14.58 -7.00
CA PRO A 284 -14.27 13.83 -6.35
C PRO A 284 -13.83 14.51 -5.06
N GLY A 285 -13.31 13.72 -4.12
CA GLY A 285 -12.74 14.27 -2.89
C GLY A 285 -11.56 15.22 -3.16
N ARG A 286 -11.31 16.17 -2.24
CA ARG A 286 -10.29 17.23 -2.40
C ARG A 286 -8.88 16.71 -2.73
N SER A 287 -8.53 15.51 -2.26
CA SER A 287 -7.20 14.92 -2.41
C SER A 287 -6.95 14.24 -3.77
N TYR A 288 -7.97 14.08 -4.61
CA TYR A 288 -7.82 13.34 -5.88
C TYR A 288 -6.94 14.05 -6.91
N GLY A 289 -6.86 15.39 -6.85
CA GLY A 289 -5.88 16.14 -7.63
C GLY A 289 -4.44 15.72 -7.29
N THR A 290 -4.14 15.54 -6.00
CA THR A 290 -2.81 15.12 -5.55
C THR A 290 -2.49 13.69 -6.00
N TRP A 291 -3.44 12.76 -5.89
CA TRP A 291 -3.25 11.37 -6.35
C TRP A 291 -3.07 11.28 -7.87
N ALA A 292 -3.92 11.96 -8.64
CA ALA A 292 -3.77 12.04 -10.09
C ALA A 292 -2.40 12.59 -10.50
N ALA A 293 -1.87 13.56 -9.74
CA ALA A 293 -0.54 14.10 -9.99
C ALA A 293 0.60 13.14 -9.62
N LEU A 294 0.48 12.40 -8.52
CA LEU A 294 1.43 11.36 -8.13
C LEU A 294 1.52 10.24 -9.18
N ASP A 295 0.40 9.89 -9.81
CA ASP A 295 0.31 8.80 -10.80
C ASP A 295 0.50 9.27 -12.26
N GLY A 296 0.63 10.58 -12.49
CA GLY A 296 0.95 11.12 -13.81
C GLY A 296 -0.26 11.38 -14.72
N HIS A 297 -1.49 11.39 -14.17
CA HIS A 297 -2.74 11.50 -14.91
C HIS A 297 -3.05 12.94 -15.36
N VAL A 298 -2.31 13.45 -16.34
CA VAL A 298 -2.45 14.82 -16.87
C VAL A 298 -3.88 15.11 -17.36
N GLY A 299 -4.53 14.13 -18.00
CA GLY A 299 -5.90 14.29 -18.50
C GLY A 299 -6.91 14.54 -17.37
N VAL A 300 -6.82 13.78 -16.29
CA VAL A 300 -7.63 13.97 -15.07
C VAL A 300 -7.37 15.35 -14.46
N LEU A 301 -6.10 15.74 -14.32
CA LEU A 301 -5.73 17.05 -13.75
C LEU A 301 -6.29 18.23 -14.55
N ARG A 302 -6.29 18.14 -15.89
CA ARG A 302 -6.92 19.14 -16.77
C ARG A 302 -8.41 19.28 -16.49
N VAL A 303 -9.14 18.15 -16.42
CA VAL A 303 -10.57 18.16 -16.10
C VAL A 303 -10.84 18.77 -14.73
N LEU A 304 -10.04 18.43 -13.71
CA LEU A 304 -10.18 18.99 -12.36
C LEU A 304 -9.89 20.50 -12.35
N LEU A 305 -8.87 20.95 -13.07
CA LEU A 305 -8.52 22.37 -13.19
C LEU A 305 -9.64 23.16 -13.89
N ASP A 306 -10.10 22.68 -15.04
CA ASP A 306 -11.14 23.34 -15.86
C ASP A 306 -12.47 23.47 -15.11
N ARG A 307 -12.74 22.58 -14.16
CA ARG A 307 -13.94 22.60 -13.31
C ARG A 307 -13.75 23.33 -11.98
N GLY A 308 -12.55 23.85 -11.69
CA GLY A 308 -12.24 24.49 -10.42
C GLY A 308 -12.22 23.52 -9.22
N LEU A 309 -12.04 22.22 -9.49
CA LEU A 309 -12.04 21.14 -8.50
C LEU A 309 -10.62 20.76 -8.05
N LEU A 310 -9.58 21.31 -8.67
CA LEU A 310 -8.20 21.14 -8.23
C LEU A 310 -7.93 22.03 -7.00
N ALA A 311 -8.11 21.45 -5.81
CA ALA A 311 -8.06 22.18 -4.54
C ALA A 311 -6.70 22.84 -4.24
N SER A 312 -5.59 22.16 -4.56
CA SER A 312 -4.23 22.67 -4.34
C SER A 312 -3.33 22.33 -5.52
N PRO A 313 -3.14 23.26 -6.48
CA PRO A 313 -2.21 23.08 -7.59
C PRO A 313 -0.76 22.90 -7.11
N LEU A 314 -0.37 23.55 -6.01
CA LEU A 314 0.97 23.42 -5.43
C LEU A 314 1.23 22.01 -4.92
N GLU A 315 0.32 21.45 -4.12
CA GLU A 315 0.47 20.08 -3.62
C GLU A 315 0.49 19.04 -4.75
N ALA A 316 -0.31 19.27 -5.80
CA ALA A 316 -0.30 18.42 -6.99
C ALA A 316 1.08 18.46 -7.68
N VAL A 317 1.66 19.64 -7.89
CA VAL A 317 3.00 19.78 -8.49
C VAL A 317 4.09 19.16 -7.61
N GLU A 318 4.04 19.37 -6.29
CA GLU A 318 5.01 18.77 -5.37
C GLU A 318 4.90 17.23 -5.34
N GLY A 319 3.68 16.69 -5.37
CA GLY A 319 3.44 15.25 -5.48
C GLY A 319 3.99 14.68 -6.80
N ALA A 320 3.64 15.30 -7.93
CA ALA A 320 4.17 14.92 -9.23
C ALA A 320 5.70 14.95 -9.27
N ALA A 321 6.31 16.01 -8.73
CA ALA A 321 7.75 16.14 -8.64
C ALA A 321 8.36 15.02 -7.79
N ALA A 322 7.79 14.71 -6.62
CA ALA A 322 8.25 13.64 -5.74
C ALA A 322 8.18 12.24 -6.37
N ARG A 323 7.32 12.06 -7.38
CA ARG A 323 7.19 10.82 -8.13
C ARG A 323 7.93 10.81 -9.46
N GLY A 324 8.59 11.91 -9.84
CA GLY A 324 9.28 12.04 -11.11
C GLY A 324 8.34 12.13 -12.32
N GLN A 325 7.10 12.59 -12.11
CA GLN A 325 6.07 12.69 -13.15
C GLN A 325 6.30 13.90 -14.06
N LEU A 326 7.35 13.83 -14.88
CA LEU A 326 7.79 14.93 -15.74
C LEU A 326 6.69 15.44 -16.69
N GLY A 327 5.78 14.56 -17.14
CA GLY A 327 4.63 14.95 -17.95
C GLY A 327 3.67 15.92 -17.24
N VAL A 328 3.41 15.68 -15.95
CA VAL A 328 2.58 16.57 -15.12
C VAL A 328 3.29 17.89 -14.86
N LEU A 329 4.61 17.86 -14.59
CA LEU A 329 5.37 19.09 -14.36
C LEU A 329 5.40 19.99 -15.61
N ARG A 330 5.58 19.40 -16.80
CA ARG A 330 5.51 20.15 -18.08
C ARG A 330 4.14 20.79 -18.28
N TRP A 331 3.07 20.02 -18.08
CA TRP A 331 1.72 20.56 -18.15
C TRP A 331 1.49 21.67 -17.11
N ALA A 332 1.96 21.51 -15.87
CA ALA A 332 1.81 22.51 -14.83
C ALA A 332 2.59 23.80 -15.14
N ALA A 333 3.81 23.69 -15.67
CA ALA A 333 4.57 24.85 -16.14
C ALA A 333 3.82 25.66 -17.20
N GLU A 334 3.21 24.96 -18.17
CA GLU A 334 2.44 25.57 -19.26
C GLU A 334 1.10 26.17 -18.80
N ALA A 335 0.33 25.42 -17.99
CA ALA A 335 -1.06 25.76 -17.66
C ALA A 335 -1.22 26.56 -16.35
N LEU A 336 -0.30 26.36 -15.39
CA LEU A 336 -0.35 26.96 -14.05
C LEU A 336 0.80 27.95 -13.80
N GLY A 337 1.81 27.95 -14.68
CA GLY A 337 2.97 28.83 -14.66
C GLY A 337 4.22 28.19 -14.06
N GLU A 338 5.37 28.53 -14.64
CA GLU A 338 6.71 28.08 -14.23
C GLU A 338 7.02 28.36 -12.74
N GLY A 339 6.38 29.40 -12.17
CA GLY A 339 6.49 29.77 -10.75
C GLY A 339 6.16 28.64 -9.77
N LEU A 340 5.19 27.80 -10.13
CA LEU A 340 4.72 26.72 -9.28
C LEU A 340 5.73 25.56 -9.25
N VAL A 341 6.34 25.26 -10.39
CA VAL A 341 7.32 24.19 -10.57
C VAL A 341 8.65 24.53 -9.89
N ARG A 342 9.08 25.80 -9.97
CA ARG A 342 10.34 26.27 -9.37
C ARG A 342 10.23 26.61 -7.87
N ALA A 343 9.07 26.42 -7.26
CA ALA A 343 8.89 26.67 -5.84
C ALA A 343 9.84 25.77 -5.01
N PRO A 344 10.35 26.22 -3.84
CA PRO A 344 11.30 25.43 -3.05
C PRO A 344 10.83 24.01 -2.72
N GLY A 345 9.52 23.83 -2.47
CA GLY A 345 8.92 22.51 -2.26
C GLY A 345 8.97 21.63 -3.50
N GLY A 346 8.69 22.17 -4.69
CA GLY A 346 8.80 21.47 -5.97
C GLY A 346 10.25 21.05 -6.30
N VAL A 347 11.22 21.94 -6.04
CA VAL A 347 12.65 21.62 -6.21
C VAL A 347 13.10 20.52 -5.24
N ARG A 348 12.70 20.59 -3.96
CA ARG A 348 12.98 19.56 -2.97
C ARG A 348 12.35 18.22 -3.34
N ALA A 349 11.10 18.24 -3.82
CA ALA A 349 10.40 17.05 -4.28
C ALA A 349 11.06 16.42 -5.51
N ALA A 350 11.50 17.23 -6.48
CA ALA A 350 12.26 16.75 -7.63
C ALA A 350 13.57 16.06 -7.21
N ALA A 351 14.31 16.61 -6.24
CA ALA A 351 15.49 15.93 -5.69
C ALA A 351 15.11 14.58 -5.04
N ARG A 352 14.02 14.54 -4.26
CA ARG A 352 13.51 13.32 -3.61
C ARG A 352 13.07 12.24 -4.59
N SER A 353 12.68 12.60 -5.81
CA SER A 353 12.18 11.66 -6.81
C SER A 353 13.17 10.57 -7.22
N GLY A 354 14.48 10.84 -7.08
CA GLY A 354 15.54 10.00 -7.64
C GLY A 354 15.64 10.03 -9.17
N SER A 355 14.81 10.82 -9.87
CA SER A 355 14.82 10.96 -11.33
C SER A 355 15.78 12.07 -11.77
N TRP A 356 16.90 11.69 -12.37
CA TRP A 356 17.86 12.64 -12.97
C TRP A 356 17.19 13.56 -14.00
N GLU A 357 16.31 13.01 -14.83
CA GLU A 357 15.59 13.75 -15.87
C GLU A 357 14.69 14.84 -15.27
N THR A 358 13.94 14.49 -14.23
CA THR A 358 13.08 15.44 -13.50
C THR A 358 13.93 16.52 -12.82
N TRP A 359 15.03 16.11 -12.18
CA TRP A 359 15.96 17.03 -11.52
C TRP A 359 16.54 18.07 -12.48
N VAL A 360 17.12 17.62 -13.60
CA VAL A 360 17.72 18.52 -14.59
C VAL A 360 16.68 19.48 -15.16
N TRP A 361 15.50 18.96 -15.53
CA TRP A 361 14.45 19.77 -16.12
C TRP A 361 13.92 20.87 -15.17
N VAL A 362 13.82 20.58 -13.87
CA VAL A 362 13.45 21.58 -12.85
C VAL A 362 14.61 22.57 -12.62
N GLN A 363 15.85 22.10 -12.56
CA GLN A 363 17.04 22.95 -12.38
C GLN A 363 17.24 23.95 -13.52
N GLU A 364 17.03 23.54 -14.77
CA GLU A 364 17.09 24.43 -15.94
C GLU A 364 16.12 25.62 -15.80
N ARG A 365 14.92 25.39 -15.25
CA ARG A 365 13.91 26.43 -15.02
C ARG A 365 14.25 27.36 -13.87
N VAL A 366 14.80 26.80 -12.79
CA VAL A 366 15.30 27.60 -11.67
C VAL A 366 16.43 28.52 -12.13
N ARG A 367 17.34 28.02 -12.98
CA ARG A 367 18.45 28.81 -13.55
C ARG A 367 17.96 29.87 -14.52
N ALA A 368 17.08 29.53 -15.47
CA ALA A 368 16.51 30.49 -16.41
C ALA A 368 15.81 31.67 -15.69
N ALA A 369 15.11 31.38 -14.59
CA ALA A 369 14.49 32.41 -13.75
C ALA A 369 15.50 33.35 -13.07
N ALA A 370 16.67 32.84 -12.67
CA ALA A 370 17.73 33.62 -12.05
C ALA A 370 18.40 34.57 -13.06
N ASP A 371 18.48 34.19 -14.33
CA ASP A 371 19.05 35.03 -15.40
C ASP A 371 18.10 36.17 -15.80
N GLU A 372 16.79 35.97 -15.68
CA GLU A 372 15.76 36.99 -15.98
C GLU A 372 15.58 38.01 -14.85
N GLY A 373 15.80 37.61 -13.59
CA GLY A 373 15.76 38.48 -12.42
C GLY A 373 17.13 39.08 -12.13
N GLY A 374 17.37 40.33 -12.55
CA GLY A 374 18.65 41.05 -12.35
C GLY A 374 19.22 41.01 -10.91
N PRO A 375 20.41 41.60 -10.66
CA PRO A 375 21.44 41.17 -9.68
C PRO A 375 21.12 41.18 -8.16
N ARG A 376 19.85 41.07 -7.76
CA ARG A 376 19.35 40.97 -6.39
C ARG A 376 18.30 39.88 -6.16
N ALA A 377 18.09 38.94 -7.10
CA ALA A 377 17.50 37.64 -6.75
C ALA A 377 18.66 36.65 -6.53
N GLY A 378 19.02 36.40 -5.27
CA GLY A 378 20.28 35.77 -4.89
C GLY A 378 20.54 34.43 -5.58
N ALA A 379 21.64 34.36 -6.34
CA ALA A 379 22.26 33.16 -6.90
C ALA A 379 22.82 32.19 -5.83
N GLY A 380 22.13 32.08 -4.69
CA GLY A 380 22.48 31.28 -3.52
C GLY A 380 21.36 31.16 -2.48
N GLU A 381 20.19 31.77 -2.67
CA GLU A 381 19.06 31.70 -1.71
C GLU A 381 18.13 30.49 -1.93
N GLY A 382 18.35 29.67 -2.97
CA GLY A 382 17.47 28.55 -3.31
C GLY A 382 17.99 27.14 -2.98
N LEU A 383 19.29 26.97 -2.74
CA LEU A 383 19.90 25.66 -2.49
C LEU A 383 20.11 25.48 -0.99
N SER A 384 19.06 25.00 -0.32
CA SER A 384 19.11 24.63 1.09
C SER A 384 19.87 23.33 1.28
N SER A 385 20.56 23.18 2.42
CA SER A 385 21.17 21.91 2.85
C SER A 385 20.15 20.76 2.91
N GLU A 386 18.86 21.06 3.04
CA GLU A 386 17.76 20.08 3.00
C GLU A 386 17.68 19.28 1.68
N LEU A 387 18.22 19.81 0.58
CA LEU A 387 18.25 19.12 -0.71
C LEU A 387 19.12 17.87 -0.69
N TRP A 388 20.17 17.84 0.16
CA TRP A 388 21.01 16.67 0.34
C TRP A 388 20.22 15.51 0.95
N SER A 389 19.42 15.78 1.98
CA SER A 389 18.57 14.76 2.60
C SER A 389 17.51 14.26 1.63
N ALA A 390 16.89 15.16 0.87
CA ALA A 390 15.92 14.80 -0.17
C ALA A 390 16.56 13.92 -1.27
N ALA A 391 17.70 14.33 -1.83
CA ALA A 391 18.42 13.56 -2.85
C ALA A 391 18.86 12.18 -2.33
N SER A 392 19.31 12.09 -1.06
CA SER A 392 19.64 10.82 -0.41
C SER A 392 18.43 9.92 -0.19
N GLU A 393 17.26 10.49 0.06
CA GLU A 393 15.99 9.75 0.10
C GLU A 393 15.56 9.26 -1.30
N GLY A 394 15.91 9.99 -2.36
CA GLY A 394 15.70 9.55 -3.74
C GLY A 394 16.68 8.49 -4.25
N GLY A 395 17.84 8.34 -3.60
CA GLY A 395 18.85 7.34 -3.96
C GLY A 395 19.60 7.61 -5.27
N CYS A 396 19.56 8.84 -5.79
CA CYS A 396 20.21 9.19 -7.06
C CYS A 396 21.56 9.89 -6.85
N GLY A 397 22.65 9.15 -7.00
CA GLY A 397 24.01 9.69 -6.87
C GLY A 397 24.31 10.88 -7.79
N ALA A 398 23.77 10.89 -9.02
CA ALA A 398 23.95 11.99 -9.96
C ALA A 398 23.33 13.31 -9.46
N VAL A 399 22.21 13.24 -8.73
CA VAL A 399 21.60 14.43 -8.12
C VAL A 399 22.52 14.96 -7.00
N LEU A 400 23.07 14.08 -6.17
CA LEU A 400 24.02 14.48 -5.11
C LEU A 400 25.31 15.11 -5.69
N GLU A 401 25.85 14.54 -6.75
CA GLU A 401 27.00 15.11 -7.46
C GLU A 401 26.67 16.49 -8.05
N SER A 402 25.50 16.63 -8.67
CA SER A 402 25.03 17.91 -9.18
C SER A 402 24.84 18.96 -8.08
N LEU A 403 24.39 18.58 -6.88
CA LEU A 403 24.33 19.47 -5.72
C LEU A 403 25.72 19.92 -5.27
N ALA A 404 26.71 19.01 -5.27
CA ALA A 404 28.09 19.32 -4.92
C ALA A 404 28.72 20.29 -5.94
N GLU A 405 28.53 20.03 -7.24
CA GLU A 405 29.01 20.89 -8.34
C GLU A 405 28.38 22.29 -8.28
N ALA A 406 27.11 22.38 -7.89
CA ALA A 406 26.42 23.65 -7.70
C ALA A 406 26.87 24.41 -6.43
N GLY A 407 27.74 23.83 -5.60
CA GLY A 407 28.22 24.44 -4.37
C GLY A 407 27.18 24.47 -3.25
N CYS A 408 26.19 23.56 -3.26
CA CYS A 408 25.19 23.48 -2.19
C CYS A 408 25.86 23.13 -0.86
N PRO A 409 25.64 23.90 0.23
CA PRO A 409 26.29 23.66 1.51
C PRO A 409 25.95 22.27 2.05
N LEU A 410 26.98 21.52 2.49
CA LEU A 410 26.82 20.21 3.10
C LEU A 410 26.16 20.34 4.49
N PRO A 411 25.12 19.55 4.81
CA PRO A 411 24.53 19.55 6.14
C PRO A 411 25.47 18.90 7.16
N HIS A 412 25.43 19.39 8.41
CA HIS A 412 26.23 18.88 9.53
C HIS A 412 25.43 18.04 10.53
N ASP A 413 24.19 17.67 10.22
CA ASP A 413 23.31 16.89 11.10
C ASP A 413 23.39 15.37 10.87
N GLY A 414 24.10 14.95 9.81
CA GLY A 414 24.19 13.57 9.36
C GLY A 414 22.91 13.05 8.68
N GLU A 415 21.92 13.92 8.42
CA GLU A 415 20.62 13.52 7.86
C GLU A 415 20.73 12.80 6.50
N PRO A 416 21.61 13.20 5.56
CA PRO A 416 21.76 12.49 4.29
C PRO A 416 22.17 11.02 4.48
N TYR A 417 23.05 10.73 5.45
CA TYR A 417 23.44 9.36 5.76
C TYR A 417 22.31 8.58 6.42
N LEU A 418 21.51 9.22 7.29
CA LEU A 418 20.36 8.58 7.91
C LEU A 418 19.32 8.16 6.87
N CYS A 419 19.00 9.04 5.93
CA CYS A 419 18.06 8.76 4.84
C CYS A 419 18.51 7.55 3.99
N ALA A 420 19.78 7.56 3.54
CA ALA A 420 20.34 6.47 2.73
C ALA A 420 20.46 5.15 3.52
N ALA A 421 20.90 5.23 4.79
CA ALA A 421 21.01 4.06 5.65
C ALA A 421 19.66 3.40 5.92
N ARG A 422 18.59 4.19 6.15
CA ARG A 422 17.23 3.65 6.37
C ARG A 422 16.74 2.81 5.19
N GLN A 423 17.09 3.20 3.96
CA GLN A 423 16.73 2.45 2.75
C GLN A 423 17.69 1.32 2.41
N GLY A 424 18.82 1.18 3.13
CA GLY A 424 19.85 0.20 2.81
C GLY A 424 20.64 0.53 1.54
N ASP A 425 20.61 1.77 1.07
CA ASP A 425 21.27 2.19 -0.18
C ASP A 425 22.76 2.46 0.05
N LEU A 426 23.56 1.40 -0.06
CA LEU A 426 25.02 1.47 0.07
C LEU A 426 25.69 2.32 -1.01
N ALA A 427 25.09 2.41 -2.20
CA ALA A 427 25.64 3.21 -3.29
C ALA A 427 25.56 4.70 -2.94
N THR A 428 24.38 5.15 -2.51
CA THR A 428 24.18 6.53 -2.06
C THR A 428 25.06 6.86 -0.85
N LEU A 429 25.19 5.95 0.12
CA LEU A 429 26.13 6.11 1.24
C LEU A 429 27.58 6.34 0.77
N ALA A 430 28.05 5.56 -0.21
CA ALA A 430 29.38 5.72 -0.79
C ALA A 430 29.55 7.04 -1.56
N VAL A 431 28.52 7.50 -2.28
CA VAL A 431 28.52 8.81 -2.93
C VAL A 431 28.65 9.93 -1.90
N LEU A 432 27.83 9.92 -0.84
CA LEU A 432 27.91 10.92 0.23
C LEU A 432 29.30 10.99 0.86
N ARG A 433 29.94 9.83 1.07
CA ARG A 433 31.29 9.76 1.62
C ARG A 433 32.33 10.34 0.66
N ARG A 434 32.25 10.00 -0.63
CA ARG A 434 33.13 10.54 -1.67
C ARG A 434 33.01 12.06 -1.78
N LEU A 435 31.79 12.60 -1.62
CA LEU A 435 31.51 14.03 -1.64
C LEU A 435 31.88 14.76 -0.33
N GLY A 436 32.40 14.05 0.67
CA GLY A 436 32.86 14.65 1.92
C GLY A 436 31.74 15.04 2.89
N CYS A 437 30.53 14.47 2.75
CA CYS A 437 29.43 14.75 3.66
C CYS A 437 29.84 14.38 5.11
N PRO A 438 29.66 15.29 6.09
CA PRO A 438 30.06 15.05 7.47
C PRO A 438 29.08 14.10 8.18
N TRP A 439 29.58 13.34 9.15
CA TRP A 439 28.78 12.41 9.96
C TRP A 439 27.86 13.13 10.96
N GLY A 440 28.15 14.39 11.29
CA GLY A 440 27.51 15.14 12.35
C GLY A 440 28.24 16.45 12.64
N PRO A 441 27.84 17.20 13.69
CA PRO A 441 28.43 18.48 14.02
C PRO A 441 29.90 18.30 14.41
N PRO A 442 30.76 19.31 14.15
CA PRO A 442 32.15 19.25 14.58
C PRO A 442 32.23 19.09 16.11
N PRO A 443 33.30 18.45 16.63
CA PRO A 443 33.50 18.34 18.06
C PRO A 443 33.57 19.73 18.70
N PRO A 444 33.10 19.89 19.95
CA PRO A 444 33.20 21.16 20.65
C PRO A 444 34.67 21.59 20.77
N PRO A 445 34.96 22.91 20.73
CA PRO A 445 36.31 23.39 20.90
C PRO A 445 36.87 22.96 22.26
N PRO A 446 38.20 22.73 22.38
CA PRO A 446 38.81 22.37 23.65
C PRO A 446 38.53 23.45 24.70
N PRO A 447 38.35 23.07 25.98
CA PRO A 447 38.14 24.04 27.05
C PRO A 447 39.32 25.02 27.10
N PRO A 448 39.07 26.32 27.38
CA PRO A 448 40.15 27.28 27.53
C PRO A 448 41.14 26.79 28.59
N LEU A 449 42.44 26.88 28.29
CA LEU A 449 43.50 26.51 29.23
C LEU A 449 43.27 27.22 30.56
N PRO A 450 43.40 26.53 31.70
CA PRO A 450 43.25 27.18 33.00
C PRO A 450 44.30 28.30 33.10
N GLY A 451 43.82 29.55 33.18
CA GLY A 451 44.67 30.70 33.46
C GLY A 451 45.37 30.53 34.82
N PRO A 452 46.51 31.20 35.05
CA PRO A 452 47.25 31.07 36.30
C PRO A 452 46.35 31.43 37.49
N SER A 453 46.11 30.45 38.37
CA SER A 453 45.30 30.58 39.57
C SER A 453 45.83 31.71 40.45
N SER A 454 45.04 32.78 40.62
CA SER A 454 45.27 33.75 41.68
C SER A 454 44.92 33.12 43.03
N PRO A 455 45.83 33.11 44.03
CA PRO A 455 45.55 32.50 45.32
C PRO A 455 44.61 33.41 46.11
N GLY A 456 43.35 33.00 46.33
CA GLY A 456 42.48 33.69 47.29
C GLY A 456 40.97 33.72 47.02
N GLN A 457 40.36 32.69 46.43
CA GLN A 457 38.89 32.56 46.48
C GLN A 457 38.47 31.25 47.18
N PRO A 458 37.53 31.30 48.14
CA PRO A 458 37.03 30.11 48.81
C PRO A 458 36.17 29.26 47.86
N ALA A 459 36.23 27.95 48.04
CA ALA A 459 35.53 26.96 47.22
C ALA A 459 34.01 27.20 47.20
N ALA A 460 33.47 27.50 46.03
CA ALA A 460 32.04 27.47 45.79
C ALA A 460 31.56 26.01 45.78
N THR A 461 30.51 25.74 46.56
CA THR A 461 29.81 24.46 46.64
C THR A 461 29.28 24.03 45.26
N PRO A 462 29.32 22.73 44.91
CA PRO A 462 28.77 22.26 43.66
C PRO A 462 27.25 22.39 43.67
N ALA A 463 26.70 23.17 42.73
CA ALA A 463 25.27 23.24 42.50
C ALA A 463 24.72 21.86 42.07
N PRO A 464 23.53 21.45 42.52
CA PRO A 464 22.93 20.19 42.08
C PRO A 464 22.61 20.28 40.59
N GLY A 465 23.07 19.29 39.82
CA GLY A 465 22.79 19.22 38.38
C GLY A 465 21.29 19.17 38.09
N PRO A 466 20.83 19.70 36.95
CA PRO A 466 19.43 19.62 36.58
C PRO A 466 19.07 18.14 36.33
N SER A 467 18.22 17.63 37.20
CA SER A 467 17.54 16.36 37.04
C SER A 467 16.48 16.52 35.95
N GLY A 468 16.57 15.66 34.94
CA GLY A 468 15.51 15.25 34.01
C GLY A 468 14.46 16.28 33.63
N THR A 469 14.52 16.77 32.40
CA THR A 469 13.38 16.75 31.46
C THR A 469 13.88 17.24 30.09
N SER A 470 13.64 16.42 29.04
CA SER A 470 13.50 16.89 27.66
C SER A 470 14.68 17.63 26.98
N GLU A 471 15.90 17.11 27.05
CA GLU A 471 16.98 17.47 26.10
C GLU A 471 17.62 16.19 25.57
N GLY A 472 17.18 15.66 24.42
CA GLY A 472 17.73 14.36 23.99
C GLY A 472 17.56 13.92 22.55
N ASP A 473 16.59 14.41 21.78
CA ASP A 473 16.38 13.85 20.43
C ASP A 473 17.35 14.44 19.37
N GLY A 474 17.75 15.70 19.50
CA GLY A 474 18.65 16.37 18.56
C GLY A 474 20.16 16.12 18.78
N ARG A 475 20.56 15.40 19.84
CA ARG A 475 21.98 15.13 20.19
C ARG A 475 22.38 13.66 20.05
N ALA A 476 21.45 12.77 19.67
CA ALA A 476 21.81 11.37 19.44
C ALA A 476 22.77 11.27 18.24
N SER A 477 23.87 10.51 18.39
CA SER A 477 24.81 10.34 17.28
C SER A 477 24.13 9.69 16.07
N LEU A 478 24.56 10.04 14.86
CA LEU A 478 24.03 9.50 13.59
C LEU A 478 23.80 7.98 13.65
N PHE A 479 24.80 7.25 14.13
CA PHE A 479 24.71 5.80 14.24
C PHE A 479 23.54 5.32 15.12
N VAL A 480 23.30 5.97 16.26
CA VAL A 480 22.18 5.64 17.16
C VAL A 480 20.85 5.93 16.49
N ARG A 481 20.77 7.03 15.72
CA ARG A 481 19.59 7.40 14.94
C ARG A 481 19.32 6.37 13.84
N CYS A 482 20.33 5.89 13.13
CA CYS A 482 20.20 4.80 12.14
C CYS A 482 19.70 3.50 12.78
N VAL A 483 20.22 3.16 13.97
CA VAL A 483 19.73 2.00 14.72
C VAL A 483 18.26 2.18 15.13
N ALA A 484 17.87 3.35 15.62
CA ALA A 484 16.48 3.63 15.99
C ALA A 484 15.53 3.63 14.78
N ALA A 485 15.99 4.12 13.62
CA ALA A 485 15.23 4.18 12.38
C ALA A 485 15.18 2.86 11.59
N GLU A 486 15.47 1.74 12.25
CA GLU A 486 15.39 0.40 11.65
C GLU A 486 16.30 0.14 10.42
N ALA A 487 17.38 0.91 10.24
CA ALA A 487 18.35 0.66 9.17
C ALA A 487 18.84 -0.81 9.17
N PRO A 488 18.99 -1.43 7.99
CA PRO A 488 19.41 -2.82 7.85
C PRO A 488 20.88 -3.01 8.23
N LEU A 489 21.23 -4.21 8.67
CA LEU A 489 22.56 -4.54 9.18
C LEU A 489 23.71 -4.21 8.20
N PRO A 490 23.60 -4.47 6.87
CA PRO A 490 24.64 -4.09 5.91
C PRO A 490 24.96 -2.59 5.90
N ALA A 491 23.95 -1.73 6.00
CA ALA A 491 24.14 -0.28 6.05
C ALA A 491 24.82 0.15 7.36
N LEU A 492 24.43 -0.44 8.49
CA LEU A 492 25.07 -0.18 9.78
C LEU A 492 26.53 -0.66 9.80
N ALA A 493 26.81 -1.84 9.24
CA ALA A 493 28.17 -2.35 9.13
C ALA A 493 29.05 -1.47 8.24
N TRP A 494 28.49 -0.99 7.13
CA TRP A 494 29.17 -0.05 6.24
C TRP A 494 29.53 1.26 6.96
N LEU A 495 28.60 1.84 7.74
CA LEU A 495 28.87 3.06 8.51
C LEU A 495 30.04 2.89 9.48
N VAL A 496 30.11 1.75 10.18
CA VAL A 496 31.24 1.46 11.09
C VAL A 496 32.55 1.32 10.32
N ALA A 497 32.54 0.59 9.20
CA ALA A 497 33.73 0.38 8.38
C ALA A 497 34.32 1.69 7.84
N GLU A 498 33.48 2.66 7.49
CA GLU A 498 33.88 3.99 7.00
C GLU A 498 34.23 4.99 8.11
N GLY A 499 34.23 4.55 9.38
CA GLY A 499 34.65 5.36 10.52
C GLY A 499 33.58 6.31 11.06
N CYS A 500 32.29 5.99 10.91
CA CYS A 500 31.21 6.72 11.58
C CYS A 500 31.39 6.63 13.11
N PRO A 501 31.33 7.76 13.86
CA PRO A 501 31.41 7.74 15.32
C PRO A 501 30.25 6.92 15.95
N VAL A 502 30.60 5.94 16.77
CA VAL A 502 29.63 5.05 17.42
C VAL A 502 29.60 5.26 18.94
N ALA A 503 28.44 5.64 19.46
CA ALA A 503 28.16 5.60 20.89
C ALA A 503 27.64 4.20 21.28
N TRP A 504 28.54 3.22 21.43
CA TRP A 504 28.22 1.80 21.56
C TRP A 504 27.14 1.47 22.60
N ALA A 505 27.24 2.05 23.80
CA ALA A 505 26.25 1.85 24.85
C ALA A 505 24.85 2.38 24.47
N ALA A 506 24.78 3.52 23.76
CA ALA A 506 23.51 4.07 23.28
C ALA A 506 22.95 3.27 22.09
N ALA A 507 23.82 2.79 21.20
CA ALA A 507 23.45 1.93 20.08
C ALA A 507 22.86 0.60 20.55
N GLN A 508 23.44 -0.02 21.58
CA GLN A 508 22.88 -1.23 22.21
C GLN A 508 21.50 -0.98 22.83
N ARG A 509 21.32 0.14 23.54
CA ARG A 509 19.99 0.54 24.08
C ARG A 509 18.96 0.75 22.97
N ALA A 510 19.35 1.36 21.86
CA ALA A 510 18.46 1.56 20.72
C ALA A 510 18.09 0.23 20.04
N ALA A 511 19.06 -0.68 19.84
CA ALA A 511 18.82 -2.02 19.29
C ALA A 511 17.96 -2.90 20.21
N GLY A 512 17.98 -2.65 21.53
CA GLY A 512 17.12 -3.31 22.51
C GLY A 512 15.64 -2.92 22.39
N ARG A 513 15.33 -1.77 21.79
CA ARG A 513 13.96 -1.28 21.59
C ARG A 513 13.34 -1.70 20.24
N ARG A 514 14.10 -2.36 19.36
CA ARG A 514 13.57 -2.86 18.08
C ARG A 514 12.68 -4.08 18.33
N GLU A 515 11.41 -3.98 17.94
CA GLU A 515 10.45 -5.08 17.94
C GLU A 515 10.34 -5.65 16.51
N GLY A 516 11.16 -6.66 16.16
CA GLY A 516 11.15 -7.21 14.79
C GLY A 516 12.12 -8.35 14.54
N ARG A 517 11.96 -9.03 13.39
CA ARG A 517 12.91 -10.05 12.91
C ARG A 517 14.26 -9.36 12.61
N GLY A 518 15.36 -9.94 13.11
CA GLY A 518 16.72 -9.39 12.93
C GLY A 518 17.26 -8.55 14.10
N GLY A 519 16.44 -8.20 15.09
CA GLY A 519 16.91 -7.45 16.28
C GLY A 519 17.94 -8.22 17.12
N ALA A 520 17.81 -9.54 17.21
CA ALA A 520 18.78 -10.40 17.93
C ALA A 520 20.13 -10.48 17.20
N GLU A 521 20.10 -10.62 15.88
CA GLU A 521 21.29 -10.62 15.02
C GLU A 521 22.03 -9.28 15.10
N LEU A 522 21.29 -8.17 15.01
CA LEU A 522 21.86 -6.83 15.16
C LEU A 522 22.54 -6.65 16.53
N ARG A 523 21.92 -7.11 17.63
CA ARG A 523 22.52 -7.03 18.97
C ARG A 523 23.78 -7.87 19.08
N ALA A 524 23.77 -9.10 18.55
CA ALA A 524 24.93 -9.98 18.54
C ALA A 524 26.08 -9.35 17.75
N TRP A 525 25.77 -8.77 16.58
CA TRP A 525 26.73 -8.04 15.76
C TRP A 525 27.29 -6.81 16.47
N LEU A 526 26.45 -5.97 17.10
CA LEU A 526 26.88 -4.77 17.84
C LEU A 526 27.85 -5.13 18.99
N GLN A 527 27.59 -6.21 19.72
CA GLN A 527 28.48 -6.69 20.77
C GLN A 527 29.82 -7.20 20.23
N ALA A 528 29.82 -7.84 19.06
CA ALA A 528 31.05 -8.28 18.41
C ALA A 528 31.86 -7.10 17.87
N ALA A 529 31.20 -6.13 17.24
CA ALA A 529 31.82 -4.91 16.70
C ALA A 529 32.42 -4.02 17.81
N GLU A 530 31.72 -3.84 18.93
CA GLU A 530 32.25 -3.12 20.10
C GLU A 530 33.53 -3.77 20.65
N ARG A 531 33.55 -5.10 20.76
CA ARG A 531 34.75 -5.85 21.20
C ARG A 531 35.92 -5.67 20.25
N ALA A 532 35.67 -5.70 18.95
CA ALA A 532 36.70 -5.52 17.92
C ALA A 532 37.29 -4.09 17.94
N HIS A 533 36.48 -3.07 18.20
CA HIS A 533 36.95 -1.67 18.27
C HIS A 533 37.53 -1.28 19.65
N GLY A 534 37.02 -1.86 20.74
CA GLY A 534 37.55 -1.67 22.09
C GLY A 534 38.89 -2.37 22.35
N GLY A 535 39.20 -3.43 21.59
CA GLY A 535 40.47 -4.17 21.69
C GLY A 535 41.67 -3.55 20.98
N GLY A 536 41.50 -2.46 20.23
CA GLY A 536 42.53 -1.83 19.38
C GLY A 536 43.36 -0.72 20.03
N GLY A 537 43.12 -0.36 21.29
CA GLY A 537 43.80 0.74 22.00
C GLY A 537 45.25 0.48 22.44
N GLY A 538 46.02 -0.33 21.68
CA GLY A 538 47.32 -0.82 22.14
C GLY A 538 48.35 -1.13 21.06
N PHE A 539 48.51 -0.28 20.04
CA PHE A 539 49.72 -0.14 19.20
C PHE A 539 49.58 1.24 18.55
N GLY A 540 50.46 2.23 18.64
CA GLY A 540 51.87 2.33 19.01
C GLY A 540 52.35 3.56 18.23
N ALA A 541 52.61 4.66 18.93
CA ALA A 541 53.31 5.80 18.34
C ALA A 541 54.76 5.39 18.07
N VAL A 542 55.19 5.49 16.82
CA VAL A 542 56.56 5.87 16.41
C VAL A 542 56.44 6.73 15.16
#